data_AF-A0A956YFR7-F1
#
_entry.id   AF-A0A956YFR7-F1
#
_cell.length_a   1.000
_cell.length_b   1.000
_cell.length_c   1.000
_cell.angle_alpha   90.00
_cell.angle_beta   90.00
_cell.angle_gamma   90.00
#
_symmetry.space_group_name_H-M   'P 1'
#
loop_
_entity.id
_entity.type
_entity.pdbx_description
1 polymer ?
#
loop_
_entity_poly.entity_id
_entity_poly.type
_entity_poly.pdbx_seq_one_letter_code
_entity_poly.pdbx_strand_id
1 'polypeptide(L)'
;MAKLGVKLRWLGWLLSGSLLLWLVTASQLHGQALPTATPNADGVIYTEVLPNDSLWAIAARAGISLTELLALNNLAENALIQPGDLLIVGIVATPTPEATPTIAATREPPTPTVTVPPPPPTVICLVAFTDENGNGEREPSEPLQAGVAFTVFTPESVVANYVTDGVSEPHCLTDLAAGNYQVTRSVGRGETLSNSGNRTVILAAGDQVMLGFGGYVGTLPEVLLTSAEPSSGVPTPTAAAIEPTQPVAIIGSAATPEAVENLPVEETGAGRPFLIGAGILIGLLLMGTAVFLRRR
;
A
#
# COMPACT_ATOMS: atom_id res chain seq x y z
N MET A 1 -59.95 78.73 27.94
CA MET A 1 -58.77 78.97 27.07
C MET A 1 -57.72 77.93 27.47
N ALA A 2 -57.04 77.19 26.59
CA ALA A 2 -57.21 76.94 25.16
C ALA A 2 -56.75 75.50 24.84
N LYS A 3 -57.14 74.92 23.69
CA LYS A 3 -56.65 73.62 23.20
C LYS A 3 -55.35 73.80 22.41
N LEU A 4 -54.38 72.91 22.59
CA LEU A 4 -53.40 72.33 21.63
C LEU A 4 -52.30 71.63 22.46
N GLY A 5 -51.72 70.47 22.11
CA GLY A 5 -51.96 69.52 21.02
C GLY A 5 -51.37 68.15 21.41
N VAL A 6 -51.79 67.07 20.76
CA VAL A 6 -51.58 65.68 21.25
C VAL A 6 -50.47 64.95 20.47
N LYS A 7 -49.83 63.96 21.12
CA LYS A 7 -49.09 62.78 20.59
C LYS A 7 -47.55 62.88 20.49
N LEU A 8 -46.87 62.27 21.47
CA LEU A 8 -45.86 61.20 21.26
C LEU A 8 -45.58 60.51 22.62
N ARG A 9 -46.43 59.56 23.04
CA ARG A 9 -46.27 58.10 22.87
C ARG A 9 -45.07 57.47 23.61
N TRP A 10 -45.33 57.10 24.86
CA TRP A 10 -44.97 55.81 25.48
C TRP A 10 -43.55 55.25 25.22
N LEU A 11 -42.60 55.59 26.09
CA LEU A 11 -41.39 54.80 26.30
C LEU A 11 -40.89 54.95 27.74
N GLY A 12 -40.49 53.84 28.38
CA GLY A 12 -40.19 53.77 29.82
C GLY A 12 -41.36 53.15 30.62
N TRP A 13 -41.04 52.46 31.70
CA TRP A 13 -41.88 51.45 32.41
C TRP A 13 -41.97 50.09 31.72
N LEU A 14 -40.90 49.28 31.87
CA LEU A 14 -40.93 47.82 32.06
C LEU A 14 -39.52 47.34 32.48
N LEU A 15 -39.11 47.72 33.70
CA LEU A 15 -37.79 47.41 34.26
C LEU A 15 -37.92 46.96 35.73
N SER A 16 -38.71 45.92 35.95
CA SER A 16 -38.75 45.03 37.14
C SER A 16 -39.97 44.11 37.03
N GLY A 17 -39.79 42.78 36.95
CA GLY A 17 -40.91 41.83 37.03
C GLY A 17 -41.03 40.78 35.93
N SER A 18 -39.95 40.06 35.58
CA SER A 18 -40.02 38.71 35.01
C SER A 18 -38.64 38.06 35.01
N LEU A 19 -38.27 37.47 36.16
CA LEU A 19 -37.05 36.67 36.34
C LEU A 19 -37.37 35.17 36.54
N LEU A 20 -38.56 34.72 36.10
CA LEU A 20 -39.03 33.35 36.39
C LEU A 20 -40.00 32.80 35.33
N LEU A 21 -39.58 32.77 34.07
CA LEU A 21 -39.97 31.78 33.05
C LEU A 21 -39.00 31.87 31.86
N TRP A 22 -39.03 30.91 30.92
CA TRP A 22 -38.02 30.67 29.86
C TRP A 22 -36.72 29.97 30.30
N LEU A 23 -36.90 28.93 31.11
CA LEU A 23 -36.01 27.77 31.05
C LEU A 23 -36.35 26.92 29.81
N VAL A 24 -35.32 26.48 29.09
CA VAL A 24 -35.35 25.42 28.06
C VAL A 24 -36.24 25.70 26.84
N THR A 25 -35.69 26.45 25.86
CA THR A 25 -35.65 25.89 24.50
C THR A 25 -34.31 25.19 24.34
N ALA A 26 -34.25 23.91 24.74
CA ALA A 26 -33.24 23.03 24.19
C ALA A 26 -33.44 23.07 22.67
N SER A 27 -32.45 23.57 21.93
CA SER A 27 -32.38 23.32 20.50
C SER A 27 -32.48 21.82 20.34
N GLN A 28 -33.61 21.35 19.81
CA GLN A 28 -33.75 19.94 19.50
C GLN A 28 -32.71 19.66 18.43
N LEU A 29 -31.58 19.06 18.86
CA LEU A 29 -30.96 18.03 18.06
C LEU A 29 -32.08 17.02 17.83
N HIS A 30 -32.79 17.24 16.73
CA HIS A 30 -33.33 16.16 15.95
C HIS A 30 -32.10 15.37 15.54
N GLY A 31 -31.69 14.45 16.42
CA GLY A 31 -31.05 13.23 15.97
C GLY A 31 -32.05 12.61 15.02
N GLN A 32 -31.92 12.98 13.74
CA GLN A 32 -32.48 12.23 12.64
C GLN A 32 -31.90 10.83 12.87
N ALA A 33 -32.73 9.93 13.40
CA ALA A 33 -32.32 8.56 13.59
C ALA A 33 -31.85 8.10 12.21
N LEU A 34 -30.58 7.69 12.12
CA LEU A 34 -30.01 7.20 10.86
C LEU A 34 -31.03 6.20 10.30
N PRO A 35 -31.56 6.42 9.08
CA PRO A 35 -32.64 5.59 8.57
C PRO A 35 -32.14 4.16 8.59
N THR A 36 -32.71 3.35 9.49
CA THR A 36 -32.30 1.96 9.64
C THR A 36 -32.70 1.28 8.35
N ALA A 37 -31.70 0.98 7.53
CA ALA A 37 -31.80 0.39 6.21
C ALA A 37 -32.60 -0.92 6.29
N THR A 38 -33.93 -0.79 6.15
CA THR A 38 -34.87 -1.89 6.32
C THR A 38 -35.17 -2.42 4.93
N PRO A 39 -34.84 -3.69 4.63
CA PRO A 39 -35.16 -4.28 3.34
C PRO A 39 -36.66 -4.26 3.06
N ASN A 40 -37.03 -4.11 1.79
CA ASN A 40 -38.41 -4.31 1.35
C ASN A 40 -38.78 -5.82 1.37
N ALA A 41 -39.99 -6.18 0.95
CA ALA A 41 -40.43 -7.58 0.91
C ALA A 41 -39.56 -8.49 0.01
N ASP A 42 -38.96 -7.90 -1.04
CA ASP A 42 -38.05 -8.56 -1.98
C ASP A 42 -36.60 -8.58 -1.48
N GLY A 43 -36.34 -8.06 -0.28
CA GLY A 43 -35.01 -7.99 0.31
C GLY A 43 -34.17 -6.78 -0.14
N VAL A 44 -34.71 -5.90 -0.98
CA VAL A 44 -34.00 -4.76 -1.56
C VAL A 44 -34.04 -3.57 -0.60
N ILE A 45 -32.88 -2.98 -0.34
CA ILE A 45 -32.72 -1.77 0.47
C ILE A 45 -32.61 -0.57 -0.48
N TYR A 46 -33.49 0.41 -0.29
CA TYR A 46 -33.50 1.66 -1.05
C TYR A 46 -33.05 2.85 -0.20
N THR A 47 -32.54 3.88 -0.86
CA THR A 47 -32.28 5.20 -0.30
C THR A 47 -32.83 6.27 -1.25
N GLU A 48 -33.42 7.33 -0.69
CA GLU A 48 -33.92 8.47 -1.47
C GLU A 48 -32.79 9.49 -1.66
N VAL A 49 -32.68 10.04 -2.87
CA VAL A 49 -31.76 11.14 -3.19
C VAL A 49 -32.33 12.44 -2.62
N LEU A 50 -31.60 13.08 -1.72
CA LEU A 50 -31.96 14.35 -1.10
C LEU A 50 -31.44 15.54 -1.93
N PRO A 51 -31.98 16.76 -1.72
CA PRO A 51 -31.41 17.97 -2.33
C PRO A 51 -29.91 18.13 -2.02
N ASN A 52 -29.11 18.34 -3.06
CA ASN A 52 -27.64 18.43 -3.05
C ASN A 52 -26.88 17.12 -2.76
N ASP A 53 -27.53 15.95 -2.79
CA ASP A 53 -26.81 14.67 -2.77
C ASP A 53 -25.98 14.46 -4.05
N SER A 54 -24.95 13.61 -3.93
CA SER A 54 -24.18 13.06 -5.04
C SER A 54 -24.04 11.54 -4.86
N LEU A 55 -23.85 10.80 -5.95
CA LEU A 55 -23.64 9.34 -5.90
C LEU A 55 -22.51 8.95 -4.93
N TRP A 56 -21.45 9.76 -4.84
CA TRP A 56 -20.35 9.59 -3.85
C TRP A 56 -20.83 9.71 -2.39
N ALA A 57 -21.59 10.76 -2.07
CA ALA A 57 -22.13 10.96 -0.72
C ALA A 57 -23.15 9.88 -0.34
N ILE A 58 -23.92 9.38 -1.31
CA ILE A 58 -24.89 8.31 -1.13
C ILE A 58 -24.20 6.96 -0.89
N ALA A 59 -23.15 6.63 -1.66
CA ALA A 59 -22.36 5.42 -1.44
C ALA A 59 -21.71 5.44 -0.05
N ALA A 60 -21.08 6.57 0.32
CA ALA A 60 -20.43 6.75 1.61
C ALA A 60 -21.38 6.62 2.81
N ARG A 61 -22.60 7.18 2.76
CA ARG A 61 -23.60 7.02 3.85
C ARG A 61 -24.18 5.61 3.94
N ALA A 62 -24.20 4.88 2.83
CA ALA A 62 -24.66 3.49 2.77
C ALA A 62 -23.58 2.47 3.14
N GLY A 63 -22.31 2.88 3.21
CA GLY A 63 -21.18 2.00 3.51
C GLY A 63 -20.74 1.10 2.35
N ILE A 64 -21.14 1.42 1.12
CA ILE A 64 -20.79 0.67 -0.10
C ILE A 64 -19.86 1.48 -1.01
N SER A 65 -19.20 0.82 -1.95
CA SER A 65 -18.37 1.52 -2.94
C SER A 65 -19.21 2.26 -3.98
N LEU A 66 -18.68 3.33 -4.60
CA LEU A 66 -19.37 3.99 -5.72
C LEU A 66 -19.64 3.01 -6.86
N THR A 67 -18.65 2.18 -7.20
CA THR A 67 -18.76 1.13 -8.24
C THR A 67 -19.88 0.13 -7.96
N GLU A 68 -20.09 -0.23 -6.69
CA GLU A 68 -21.18 -1.11 -6.25
C GLU A 68 -22.55 -0.41 -6.31
N LEU A 69 -22.64 0.85 -5.87
CA LEU A 69 -23.85 1.65 -6.03
C LEU A 69 -24.26 1.79 -7.51
N LEU A 70 -23.29 2.06 -8.39
CA LEU A 70 -23.51 2.15 -9.83
C LEU A 70 -23.98 0.81 -10.41
N ALA A 71 -23.33 -0.30 -10.04
CA ALA A 71 -23.70 -1.64 -10.50
C ALA A 71 -25.10 -2.06 -10.05
N LEU A 72 -25.45 -1.83 -8.77
CA LEU A 72 -26.78 -2.15 -8.22
C LEU A 72 -27.92 -1.41 -8.93
N ASN A 73 -27.64 -0.21 -9.47
CA ASN A 73 -28.64 0.65 -10.12
C ASN A 73 -28.51 0.69 -11.65
N ASN A 74 -27.57 -0.07 -12.24
CA ASN A 74 -27.24 -0.03 -13.67
C ASN A 74 -26.96 1.40 -14.19
N LEU A 75 -26.24 2.20 -13.40
CA LEU A 75 -25.87 3.58 -13.70
C LEU A 75 -24.42 3.66 -14.23
N ALA A 76 -24.16 4.65 -15.09
CA ALA A 76 -22.81 5.05 -15.48
C ALA A 76 -22.25 6.11 -14.50
N GLU A 77 -20.93 6.26 -14.44
CA GLU A 77 -20.27 7.25 -13.54
C GLU A 77 -20.71 8.71 -13.79
N ASN A 78 -21.13 9.03 -15.02
CA ASN A 78 -21.64 10.34 -15.42
C ASN A 78 -23.18 10.45 -15.35
N ALA A 79 -23.88 9.49 -14.74
CA ALA A 79 -25.32 9.52 -14.59
C ALA A 79 -25.75 10.68 -13.66
N LEU A 80 -26.74 11.45 -14.10
CA LEU A 80 -27.30 12.57 -13.35
C LEU A 80 -28.50 12.09 -12.52
N ILE A 81 -28.35 12.08 -11.20
CA ILE A 81 -29.45 11.84 -10.25
C ILE A 81 -30.21 13.14 -9.93
N GLN A 82 -31.47 13.03 -9.55
CA GLN A 82 -32.34 14.12 -9.13
C GLN A 82 -32.86 13.88 -7.70
N PRO A 83 -33.14 14.94 -6.92
CA PRO A 83 -33.80 14.79 -5.62
C PRO A 83 -35.17 14.09 -5.77
N GLY A 84 -35.40 13.05 -4.96
CA GLY A 84 -36.56 12.16 -5.03
C GLY A 84 -36.32 10.84 -5.78
N ASP A 85 -35.16 10.66 -6.44
CA ASP A 85 -34.79 9.36 -7.03
C ASP A 85 -34.61 8.30 -5.93
N LEU A 86 -34.98 7.04 -6.21
CA LEU A 86 -34.76 5.90 -5.34
C LEU A 86 -33.61 5.04 -5.87
N LEU A 87 -32.54 4.93 -5.09
CA LEU A 87 -31.37 4.11 -5.42
C LEU A 87 -31.30 2.87 -4.52
N ILE A 88 -31.01 1.72 -5.12
CA ILE A 88 -30.70 0.47 -4.44
C ILE A 88 -29.32 0.58 -3.79
N VAL A 89 -29.23 0.34 -2.49
CA VAL A 89 -27.99 0.36 -1.70
C VAL A 89 -27.65 -0.97 -1.05
N GLY A 90 -28.46 -2.01 -1.29
CA GLY A 90 -28.19 -3.36 -0.84
C GLY A 90 -29.31 -4.33 -1.20
N ILE A 91 -29.00 -5.62 -1.18
CA ILE A 91 -29.95 -6.71 -1.36
C ILE A 91 -29.68 -7.79 -0.30
N VAL A 92 -30.73 -8.20 0.41
CA VAL A 92 -30.70 -9.18 1.50
C VAL A 92 -31.64 -10.31 1.14
N ALA A 93 -31.14 -11.51 0.87
CA ALA A 93 -31.98 -12.58 0.34
C ALA A 93 -33.13 -12.94 1.30
N THR A 94 -34.38 -12.66 0.89
CA THR A 94 -35.59 -13.07 1.63
C THR A 94 -35.64 -14.61 1.71
N PRO A 95 -35.82 -15.21 2.89
CA PRO A 95 -35.98 -16.65 3.00
C PRO A 95 -37.31 -17.07 2.34
N THR A 96 -37.23 -17.95 1.34
CA THR A 96 -38.40 -18.58 0.70
C THR A 96 -39.31 -19.19 1.77
N PRO A 97 -40.64 -18.98 1.72
CA PRO A 97 -41.55 -19.54 2.72
C PRO A 97 -41.47 -21.07 2.71
N GLU A 98 -41.04 -21.62 3.85
CA GLU A 98 -40.88 -23.05 4.06
C GLU A 98 -42.25 -23.75 4.08
N ALA A 99 -42.39 -24.85 3.36
CA ALA A 99 -43.62 -25.61 3.31
C ALA A 99 -43.92 -26.27 4.67
N THR A 100 -45.18 -26.28 5.09
CA THR A 100 -45.65 -26.90 6.34
C THR A 100 -45.01 -28.28 6.55
N PRO A 101 -44.37 -28.53 7.71
CA PRO A 101 -43.60 -29.75 7.91
C PRO A 101 -44.53 -30.97 7.97
N THR A 102 -44.56 -31.74 6.87
CA THR A 102 -44.77 -33.18 6.99
C THR A 102 -43.60 -33.73 7.80
N ILE A 103 -43.87 -34.55 8.81
CA ILE A 103 -42.83 -35.11 9.68
C ILE A 103 -41.91 -36.03 8.86
N ALA A 104 -40.86 -35.44 8.30
CA ALA A 104 -39.73 -36.15 7.73
C ALA A 104 -38.90 -36.73 8.88
N ALA A 105 -38.43 -37.97 8.73
CA ALA A 105 -37.55 -38.59 9.69
C ALA A 105 -36.33 -37.70 9.95
N THR A 106 -35.96 -37.53 11.21
CA THR A 106 -34.84 -36.69 11.67
C THR A 106 -33.60 -36.95 10.84
N ARG A 107 -33.27 -36.01 9.94
CA ARG A 107 -31.97 -36.00 9.27
C ARG A 107 -30.94 -35.56 10.30
N GLU A 108 -29.80 -36.22 10.28
CA GLU A 108 -28.66 -35.90 11.14
C GLU A 108 -28.27 -34.42 10.95
N PRO A 109 -27.91 -33.68 12.02
CA PRO A 109 -27.57 -32.27 11.92
C PRO A 109 -26.50 -32.02 10.85
N PRO A 110 -26.58 -30.94 10.07
CA PRO A 110 -25.53 -30.62 9.12
C PRO A 110 -24.20 -30.45 9.87
N THR A 111 -23.21 -31.25 9.51
CA THR A 111 -21.83 -31.11 10.00
C THR A 111 -21.41 -29.65 9.84
N PRO A 112 -20.86 -28.99 10.88
CA PRO A 112 -20.50 -27.59 10.80
C PRO A 112 -19.50 -27.36 9.66
N THR A 113 -19.90 -26.55 8.68
CA THR A 113 -18.98 -26.08 7.63
C THR A 113 -17.91 -25.24 8.29
N VAL A 114 -16.66 -25.71 8.24
CA VAL A 114 -15.52 -24.95 8.75
C VAL A 114 -15.31 -23.74 7.84
N THR A 115 -15.72 -22.56 8.30
CA THR A 115 -15.33 -21.29 7.70
C THR A 115 -13.83 -21.14 7.86
N VAL A 116 -13.09 -21.36 6.77
CA VAL A 116 -11.64 -21.08 6.73
C VAL A 116 -11.48 -19.56 6.95
N PRO A 117 -10.63 -19.12 7.89
CA PRO A 117 -10.38 -17.69 8.08
C PRO A 117 -9.82 -17.08 6.78
N PRO A 118 -10.12 -15.80 6.48
CA PRO A 118 -9.53 -15.14 5.32
C PRO A 118 -7.99 -15.17 5.43
N PRO A 119 -7.27 -15.26 4.29
CA PRO A 119 -5.82 -15.22 4.31
C PRO A 119 -5.33 -13.90 4.92
N PRO A 120 -4.19 -13.90 5.64
CA PRO A 120 -3.63 -12.67 6.19
C PRO A 120 -3.27 -11.69 5.07
N PRO A 121 -3.33 -10.37 5.33
CA PRO A 121 -2.92 -9.38 4.35
C PRO A 121 -1.41 -9.47 4.08
N THR A 122 -1.08 -9.21 2.82
CA THR A 122 0.26 -8.98 2.28
C THR A 122 0.73 -7.56 2.60
N VAL A 123 1.94 -7.41 3.12
CA VAL A 123 2.42 -6.13 3.66
C VAL A 123 3.88 -5.84 3.29
N ILE A 124 4.16 -4.61 2.87
CA ILE A 124 5.51 -4.02 2.89
C ILE A 124 5.53 -2.88 3.91
N CYS A 125 6.37 -3.00 4.93
CA CYS A 125 6.63 -1.96 5.92
C CYS A 125 7.96 -1.26 5.63
N LEU A 126 7.92 0.05 5.43
CA LEU A 126 9.06 0.90 5.06
C LEU A 126 9.52 1.73 6.27
N VAL A 127 10.84 1.76 6.50
CA VAL A 127 11.44 2.64 7.51
C VAL A 127 12.78 3.20 7.02
N ALA A 128 12.96 4.51 7.16
CA ALA A 128 14.25 5.18 7.01
C ALA A 128 14.80 5.52 8.40
N PHE A 129 16.10 5.35 8.60
CA PHE A 129 16.76 5.54 9.88
C PHE A 129 18.16 6.13 9.69
N THR A 130 18.62 6.86 10.69
CA THR A 130 19.99 7.38 10.74
C THR A 130 20.90 6.27 11.23
N ASP A 131 21.71 5.74 10.32
CA ASP A 131 22.62 4.64 10.61
C ASP A 131 23.92 5.21 11.19
N GLU A 132 23.98 5.37 12.50
CA GLU A 132 25.10 6.04 13.17
C GLU A 132 26.38 5.21 13.16
N ASN A 133 26.28 3.89 13.02
CA ASN A 133 27.41 2.97 13.07
C ASN A 133 27.88 2.48 11.69
N GLY A 134 27.06 2.66 10.66
CA GLY A 134 27.33 2.35 9.26
C GLY A 134 27.15 0.88 8.85
N ASN A 135 26.47 0.05 9.65
CA ASN A 135 26.36 -1.39 9.40
C ASN A 135 25.28 -1.79 8.36
N GLY A 136 24.33 -0.89 8.05
CA GLY A 136 23.24 -1.09 7.10
C GLY A 136 21.98 -1.77 7.65
N GLU A 137 21.99 -2.21 8.91
CA GLU A 137 20.90 -2.83 9.65
C GLU A 137 20.22 -1.80 10.57
N ARG A 138 18.97 -2.04 10.97
CA ARG A 138 18.23 -1.10 11.83
C ARG A 138 18.21 -1.55 13.29
N GLU A 139 18.79 -0.76 14.19
CA GLU A 139 18.67 -0.98 15.63
C GLU A 139 17.55 -0.15 16.31
N PRO A 140 17.01 -0.60 17.47
CA PRO A 140 15.98 0.13 18.22
C PRO A 140 16.44 1.47 18.80
N SER A 141 17.76 1.70 18.92
CA SER A 141 18.37 2.94 19.40
C SER A 141 18.53 4.01 18.33
N GLU A 142 18.44 3.64 17.05
CA GLU A 142 18.71 4.55 15.95
C GLU A 142 17.51 5.46 15.66
N PRO A 143 17.75 6.79 15.48
CA PRO A 143 16.67 7.72 15.24
C PRO A 143 16.12 7.56 13.82
N LEU A 144 14.79 7.59 13.72
CA LEU A 144 14.08 7.61 12.44
C LEU A 144 14.45 8.84 11.61
N GLN A 145 14.48 8.68 10.29
CA GLN A 145 14.90 9.74 9.38
C GLN A 145 13.70 10.29 8.60
N ALA A 146 13.38 11.57 8.84
CA ALA A 146 12.32 12.30 8.14
C ALA A 146 12.76 12.80 6.75
N GLY A 147 11.80 13.04 5.86
CA GLY A 147 12.02 13.65 4.54
C GLY A 147 12.58 12.72 3.46
N VAL A 148 12.74 11.43 3.76
CA VAL A 148 13.07 10.40 2.76
C VAL A 148 11.81 10.02 2.00
N ALA A 149 11.81 10.28 0.69
CA ALA A 149 10.75 9.90 -0.22
C ALA A 149 10.96 8.46 -0.72
N PHE A 150 9.94 7.62 -0.59
CA PHE A 150 9.87 6.27 -1.12
C PHE A 150 8.91 6.19 -2.30
N THR A 151 9.29 5.44 -3.33
CA THR A 151 8.40 5.01 -4.41
C THR A 151 8.39 3.49 -4.47
N VAL A 152 7.20 2.89 -4.37
CA VAL A 152 6.98 1.46 -4.51
C VAL A 152 6.26 1.22 -5.83
N PHE A 153 6.78 0.33 -6.67
CA PHE A 153 6.26 0.09 -8.01
C PHE A 153 6.45 -1.37 -8.46
N THR A 154 5.56 -1.84 -9.33
CA THR A 154 5.73 -3.07 -10.11
C THR A 154 6.26 -2.71 -11.50
N PRO A 155 6.60 -3.67 -12.38
CA PRO A 155 6.91 -3.38 -13.78
C PRO A 155 5.77 -2.71 -14.56
N GLU A 156 4.55 -2.72 -14.03
CA GLU A 156 3.32 -2.28 -14.70
C GLU A 156 2.84 -0.91 -14.21
N SER A 157 3.03 -0.58 -12.92
CA SER A 157 2.51 0.65 -12.31
C SER A 157 3.23 1.06 -11.03
N VAL A 158 3.09 2.34 -10.65
CA VAL A 158 3.46 2.82 -9.31
C VAL A 158 2.33 2.49 -8.33
N VAL A 159 2.69 1.81 -7.25
CA VAL A 159 1.78 1.30 -6.22
C VAL A 159 1.60 2.34 -5.11
N ALA A 160 2.68 2.97 -4.67
CA ALA A 160 2.65 3.98 -3.62
C ALA A 160 3.80 4.99 -3.76
N ASN A 161 3.54 6.21 -3.30
CA ASN A 161 4.57 7.19 -2.96
C ASN A 161 4.34 7.63 -1.51
N TYR A 162 5.40 7.66 -0.71
CA TYR A 162 5.38 8.02 0.70
C TYR A 162 6.57 8.92 1.02
N VAL A 163 6.45 9.83 1.98
CA VAL A 163 7.57 10.62 2.50
C VAL A 163 7.55 10.49 4.00
N THR A 164 8.69 10.10 4.57
CA THR A 164 8.85 9.90 6.01
C THR A 164 8.67 11.18 6.82
N ASP A 165 8.03 11.06 7.98
CA ASP A 165 7.92 12.13 8.98
C ASP A 165 8.93 11.98 10.13
N GLY A 166 9.58 10.82 10.25
CA GLY A 166 10.58 10.52 11.27
C GLY A 166 9.98 10.23 12.65
N VAL A 167 8.68 9.92 12.73
CA VAL A 167 7.92 9.72 13.97
C VAL A 167 6.96 8.54 13.85
N SER A 168 6.29 8.40 12.71
CA SER A 168 5.20 7.46 12.46
C SER A 168 5.65 6.15 11.79
N GLU A 169 6.95 6.00 11.50
CA GLU A 169 7.50 4.80 10.86
C GLU A 169 7.59 3.58 11.81
N PRO A 170 7.44 2.33 11.31
CA PRO A 170 7.35 1.96 9.89
C PRO A 170 5.99 2.27 9.23
N HIS A 171 6.03 2.82 8.02
CA HIS A 171 4.84 2.99 7.20
C HIS A 171 4.56 1.71 6.42
N CYS A 172 3.42 1.07 6.68
CA CYS A 172 3.07 -0.23 6.09
C CYS A 172 1.99 -0.09 5.02
N LEU A 173 2.30 -0.58 3.81
CA LEU A 173 1.37 -0.76 2.70
C LEU A 173 0.73 -2.14 2.84
N THR A 174 -0.60 -2.23 2.95
CA THR A 174 -1.35 -3.49 3.10
C THR A 174 -2.01 -3.93 1.79
N ASP A 175 -2.54 -5.16 1.78
CA ASP A 175 -3.40 -5.71 0.73
C ASP A 175 -2.76 -5.75 -0.67
N LEU A 176 -1.43 -5.89 -0.71
CA LEU A 176 -0.62 -5.92 -1.92
C LEU A 176 -0.81 -7.23 -2.70
N ALA A 177 -0.99 -7.18 -4.02
CA ALA A 177 -1.02 -8.41 -4.81
C ALA A 177 0.29 -9.21 -4.67
N ALA A 178 0.23 -10.55 -4.66
CA ALA A 178 1.44 -11.37 -4.75
C ALA A 178 2.16 -11.07 -6.08
N GLY A 179 3.48 -10.88 -6.05
CA GLY A 179 4.22 -10.38 -7.21
C GLY A 179 5.59 -9.80 -6.87
N ASN A 180 6.22 -9.18 -7.87
CA ASN A 180 7.56 -8.59 -7.75
C ASN A 180 7.48 -7.06 -7.68
N TYR A 181 8.01 -6.51 -6.59
CA TYR A 181 8.01 -5.09 -6.27
C TYR A 181 9.44 -4.52 -6.30
N GLN A 182 9.56 -3.28 -6.73
CA GLN A 182 10.75 -2.46 -6.58
C GLN A 182 10.43 -1.32 -5.62
N VAL A 183 11.36 -1.04 -4.71
CA VAL A 183 11.27 0.01 -3.70
C VAL A 183 12.52 0.88 -3.82
N THR A 184 12.35 2.12 -4.25
CA THR A 184 13.42 3.12 -4.33
C THR A 184 13.23 4.20 -3.26
N ARG A 185 14.35 4.72 -2.76
CA ARG A 185 14.36 5.91 -1.88
C ARG A 185 15.09 7.09 -2.52
N SER A 186 14.73 8.30 -2.10
CA SER A 186 15.56 9.49 -2.29
C SER A 186 16.83 9.43 -1.43
N VAL A 187 17.82 10.23 -1.83
CA VAL A 187 19.04 10.48 -1.05
C VAL A 187 19.09 11.97 -0.70
N GLY A 188 19.29 12.27 0.58
CA GLY A 188 19.40 13.62 1.12
C GLY A 188 20.71 14.30 0.72
N ARG A 189 20.77 15.62 0.92
CA ARG A 189 21.96 16.40 0.57
C ARG A 189 23.13 16.08 1.51
N GLY A 190 24.20 15.50 0.97
CA GLY A 190 25.40 15.13 1.75
C GLY A 190 25.22 13.86 2.57
N GLU A 191 24.13 13.13 2.34
CA GLU A 191 23.90 11.80 2.90
C GLU A 191 24.68 10.75 2.10
N THR A 192 25.25 9.77 2.82
CA THR A 192 25.73 8.51 2.26
C THR A 192 24.82 7.38 2.73
N LEU A 193 24.47 6.48 1.83
CA LEU A 193 23.66 5.31 2.18
C LEU A 193 24.56 4.21 2.75
N SER A 194 24.20 3.66 3.91
CA SER A 194 24.90 2.52 4.50
C SER A 194 24.44 1.19 3.89
N ASN A 195 23.19 1.11 3.43
CA ASN A 195 22.66 0.00 2.65
C ASN A 195 22.15 0.48 1.28
N SER A 196 21.82 -0.43 0.34
CA SER A 196 21.42 -0.01 -1.02
C SER A 196 20.13 0.83 -1.01
N GLY A 197 20.07 1.90 -1.81
CA GLY A 197 18.88 2.74 -1.96
C GLY A 197 17.75 2.15 -2.82
N ASN A 198 17.95 0.95 -3.37
CA ASN A 198 16.93 0.21 -4.13
C ASN A 198 16.81 -1.23 -3.57
N ARG A 199 15.58 -1.73 -3.42
CA ARG A 199 15.26 -3.11 -3.01
C ARG A 199 14.25 -3.72 -3.97
N THR A 200 14.54 -4.92 -4.43
CA THR A 200 13.58 -5.82 -5.06
C THR A 200 13.00 -6.76 -4.00
N VAL A 201 11.69 -6.94 -4.00
CA VAL A 201 10.99 -7.87 -3.10
C VAL A 201 9.98 -8.70 -3.90
N ILE A 202 10.02 -10.01 -3.72
CA ILE A 202 9.02 -10.93 -4.25
C ILE A 202 8.11 -11.32 -3.09
N LEU A 203 6.81 -11.02 -3.20
CA LEU A 203 5.79 -11.34 -2.19
C LEU A 203 4.91 -12.51 -2.65
N ALA A 204 4.72 -13.49 -1.77
CA ALA A 204 3.61 -14.43 -1.78
C ALA A 204 2.40 -13.88 -1.01
N ALA A 205 1.25 -14.55 -1.12
CA ALA A 205 0.04 -14.15 -0.40
C ALA A 205 0.20 -14.39 1.12
N GLY A 206 0.01 -13.34 1.91
CA GLY A 206 0.19 -13.34 3.37
C GLY A 206 1.58 -12.90 3.86
N ASP A 207 2.53 -12.63 2.96
CA ASP A 207 3.88 -12.19 3.33
C ASP A 207 3.87 -10.81 3.98
N GLN A 208 4.66 -10.63 5.04
CA GLN A 208 4.88 -9.36 5.71
C GLN A 208 6.37 -9.07 5.75
N VAL A 209 6.83 -8.07 5.00
CA VAL A 209 8.24 -7.74 4.82
C VAL A 209 8.55 -6.35 5.39
N MET A 210 9.52 -6.27 6.29
CA MET A 210 10.05 -5.01 6.79
C MET A 210 11.32 -4.64 6.02
N LEU A 211 11.37 -3.44 5.45
CA LEU A 211 12.50 -2.92 4.69
C LEU A 211 13.08 -1.68 5.41
N GLY A 212 14.27 -1.86 5.99
CA GLY A 212 15.07 -0.78 6.55
C GLY A 212 16.00 -0.15 5.53
N PHE A 213 16.03 1.18 5.48
CA PHE A 213 16.93 1.96 4.65
C PHE A 213 17.77 2.91 5.48
N GLY A 214 19.00 2.51 5.80
CA GLY A 214 19.95 3.29 6.57
C GLY A 214 20.66 4.35 5.74
N GLY A 215 20.98 5.47 6.37
CA GLY A 215 21.84 6.51 5.81
C GLY A 215 22.42 7.40 6.90
N TYR A 216 23.54 8.06 6.61
CA TYR A 216 24.23 8.94 7.54
C TYR A 216 24.76 10.19 6.84
N VAL A 217 24.97 11.26 7.61
CA VAL A 217 25.56 12.51 7.12
C VAL A 217 26.88 12.75 7.85
N GLY A 218 27.99 12.75 7.11
CA GLY A 218 29.33 12.94 7.65
C GLY A 218 30.29 11.83 7.24
N THR A 219 31.32 11.61 8.05
CA THR A 219 32.27 10.49 7.90
C THR A 219 31.87 9.35 8.82
N LEU A 220 31.96 8.11 8.34
CA LEU A 220 31.80 6.91 9.17
C LEU A 220 32.67 6.99 10.44
N PRO A 221 32.19 6.57 11.62
CA PRO A 221 33.10 6.18 12.70
C PRO A 221 33.95 4.98 12.23
N GLU A 222 35.21 4.89 12.65
CA GLU A 222 36.20 3.93 12.10
C GLU A 222 35.89 2.43 12.32
N VAL A 223 34.75 2.09 12.95
CA VAL A 223 34.44 0.76 13.49
C VAL A 223 33.71 -0.15 12.47
N LEU A 224 34.12 -0.13 11.19
CA LEU A 224 33.69 -1.17 10.23
C LEU A 224 34.77 -1.64 9.23
N LEU A 225 36.04 -1.30 9.47
CA LEU A 225 37.17 -1.83 8.66
C LEU A 225 37.76 -3.14 9.20
N THR A 226 37.09 -3.83 10.14
CA THR A 226 37.59 -5.04 10.82
C THR A 226 36.89 -6.34 10.38
N SER A 227 36.79 -6.56 9.08
CA SER A 227 36.49 -7.89 8.51
C SER A 227 37.42 -8.25 7.34
N ALA A 228 38.71 -7.95 7.50
CA ALA A 228 39.76 -8.34 6.56
C ALA A 228 41.06 -8.71 7.32
N GLU A 229 40.99 -9.65 8.26
CA GLU A 229 42.21 -10.32 8.73
C GLU A 229 42.72 -11.27 7.63
N PRO A 230 43.93 -11.06 7.07
CA PRO A 230 44.56 -12.06 6.23
C PRO A 230 45.01 -13.23 7.11
N SER A 231 44.34 -14.38 6.96
CA SER A 231 44.69 -15.64 7.65
C SER A 231 46.12 -16.11 7.32
N SER A 232 47.11 -15.56 8.02
CA SER A 232 48.49 -16.06 8.08
C SER A 232 48.70 -16.93 9.31
N GLY A 233 47.87 -17.97 9.44
CA GLY A 233 48.05 -19.04 10.42
C GLY A 233 48.76 -20.24 9.78
N VAL A 234 50.05 -20.44 10.11
CA VAL A 234 50.81 -21.61 9.65
C VAL A 234 50.35 -22.86 10.44
N PRO A 235 49.78 -23.89 9.80
CA PRO A 235 49.37 -25.10 10.53
C PRO A 235 50.59 -25.98 10.84
N THR A 236 50.95 -26.05 12.13
CA THR A 236 51.81 -27.13 12.64
C THR A 236 50.93 -28.36 12.90
N PRO A 237 51.20 -29.53 12.30
CA PRO A 237 50.37 -30.71 12.50
C PRO A 237 50.64 -31.34 13.87
N THR A 238 49.60 -31.45 14.70
CA THR A 238 49.56 -32.37 15.85
C THR A 238 48.37 -33.32 15.64
N ALA A 239 48.64 -34.61 15.81
CA ALA A 239 47.73 -35.69 15.44
C ALA A 239 46.86 -36.18 16.61
N ALA A 240 45.94 -37.10 16.27
CA ALA A 240 45.09 -37.93 17.13
C ALA A 240 43.81 -37.27 17.71
N ALA A 241 42.66 -37.97 17.82
CA ALA A 241 42.20 -39.22 17.17
C ALA A 241 40.69 -39.46 17.43
N ILE A 242 40.12 -40.47 16.75
CA ILE A 242 38.89 -41.24 17.05
C ILE A 242 37.52 -40.60 16.71
N GLU A 243 37.09 -40.88 15.47
CA GLU A 243 35.84 -41.56 15.03
C GLU A 243 34.41 -41.22 15.54
N PRO A 244 33.37 -41.55 14.73
CA PRO A 244 32.07 -40.87 14.78
C PRO A 244 30.94 -41.68 15.41
N THR A 245 29.77 -41.06 15.57
CA THR A 245 28.49 -41.79 15.63
C THR A 245 27.35 -40.93 15.12
N GLN A 246 26.73 -41.32 14.00
CA GLN A 246 25.29 -41.60 13.85
C GLN A 246 25.06 -42.26 12.46
N PRO A 247 24.03 -43.14 12.28
CA PRO A 247 24.01 -44.09 11.16
C PRO A 247 22.81 -43.95 10.19
N VAL A 248 23.02 -44.34 8.92
CA VAL A 248 22.15 -45.23 8.08
C VAL A 248 20.67 -44.78 7.84
N ALA A 249 20.07 -44.70 6.64
CA ALA A 249 20.12 -45.63 5.49
C ALA A 249 19.51 -45.06 4.16
N ILE A 250 20.13 -45.40 3.00
CA ILE A 250 19.59 -46.02 1.73
C ILE A 250 18.18 -45.55 1.20
N ILE A 251 17.86 -45.30 -0.09
CA ILE A 251 18.25 -45.81 -1.44
C ILE A 251 17.94 -44.72 -2.51
N GLY A 252 18.56 -44.59 -3.70
CA GLY A 252 19.84 -45.13 -4.22
C GLY A 252 19.81 -45.61 -5.70
N SER A 253 20.73 -45.08 -6.54
CA SER A 253 21.24 -45.68 -7.82
C SER A 253 20.35 -45.67 -9.08
N ALA A 254 20.85 -45.61 -10.34
CA ALA A 254 22.21 -45.55 -10.95
C ALA A 254 22.10 -44.93 -12.39
N ALA A 255 23.09 -44.78 -13.30
CA ALA A 255 24.52 -45.13 -13.38
C ALA A 255 25.22 -44.25 -14.47
N THR A 256 26.39 -43.59 -14.26
CA THR A 256 27.80 -44.01 -14.58
C THR A 256 28.31 -43.62 -16.03
N PRO A 257 29.60 -43.79 -16.44
CA PRO A 257 30.52 -42.67 -16.75
C PRO A 257 31.22 -42.76 -18.16
N GLU A 258 32.26 -42.00 -18.55
CA GLU A 258 33.72 -42.28 -18.34
C GLU A 258 34.67 -41.19 -18.93
N ALA A 259 35.94 -41.19 -18.46
CA ALA A 259 37.24 -40.68 -19.03
C ALA A 259 37.29 -39.40 -19.91
N VAL A 260 38.08 -38.34 -19.62
CA VAL A 260 39.53 -38.17 -19.31
C VAL A 260 40.50 -38.39 -20.48
N GLU A 261 41.07 -37.30 -21.02
CA GLU A 261 42.43 -37.28 -21.58
C GLU A 261 43.05 -35.85 -21.53
N ASN A 262 44.38 -35.76 -21.56
CA ASN A 262 45.15 -34.58 -21.14
C ASN A 262 45.70 -33.69 -22.29
N LEU A 263 46.20 -32.51 -21.88
CA LEU A 263 46.87 -31.46 -22.68
C LEU A 263 48.06 -31.97 -23.55
N PRO A 264 48.49 -31.18 -24.55
CA PRO A 264 49.63 -30.31 -24.25
C PRO A 264 49.49 -28.84 -24.74
N VAL A 265 50.35 -27.99 -24.17
CA VAL A 265 50.57 -26.58 -24.51
C VAL A 265 51.58 -26.49 -25.65
N GLU A 266 51.37 -25.58 -26.62
CA GLU A 266 52.48 -25.00 -27.39
C GLU A 266 52.33 -23.49 -27.54
N GLU A 267 53.34 -22.77 -27.06
CA GLU A 267 53.48 -21.33 -27.15
C GLU A 267 54.56 -21.02 -28.19
N THR A 268 54.20 -20.39 -29.31
CA THR A 268 55.18 -19.85 -30.27
C THR A 268 54.80 -18.45 -30.73
N GLY A 269 55.55 -17.46 -30.24
CA GLY A 269 55.48 -16.09 -30.72
C GLY A 269 56.51 -15.80 -31.81
N ALA A 270 56.10 -15.07 -32.85
CA ALA A 270 56.99 -14.23 -33.67
C ALA A 270 56.14 -13.17 -34.38
N GLY A 271 56.58 -11.92 -34.38
CA GLY A 271 55.76 -10.81 -34.86
C GLY A 271 55.79 -10.59 -36.37
N ARG A 272 54.93 -9.68 -36.85
CA ARG A 272 55.36 -8.37 -37.41
C ARG A 272 54.16 -7.43 -37.61
N PRO A 273 54.36 -6.10 -37.61
CA PRO A 273 53.28 -5.12 -37.58
C PRO A 273 52.83 -4.68 -38.98
N PHE A 274 51.56 -4.31 -39.12
CA PHE A 274 51.09 -3.42 -40.19
C PHE A 274 50.13 -2.36 -39.63
N LEU A 275 50.45 -1.10 -39.93
CA LEU A 275 49.60 0.07 -39.71
C LEU A 275 48.98 0.52 -41.05
N ILE A 276 48.04 1.47 -40.93
CA ILE A 276 47.46 2.33 -41.98
C ILE A 276 46.28 1.71 -42.76
N GLY A 277 45.12 2.39 -42.66
CA GLY A 277 43.89 2.05 -43.39
C GLY A 277 42.68 2.88 -42.96
N ALA A 278 42.79 4.21 -42.96
CA ALA A 278 41.65 5.08 -42.64
C ALA A 278 40.60 5.09 -43.78
N GLY A 279 39.30 5.10 -43.44
CA GLY A 279 38.26 5.10 -44.48
C GLY A 279 36.82 5.30 -44.00
N ILE A 280 36.34 6.54 -44.13
CA ILE A 280 34.94 6.94 -44.41
C ILE A 280 33.92 6.87 -43.25
N LEU A 281 33.55 8.07 -42.80
CA LEU A 281 32.38 8.40 -41.99
C LEU A 281 31.54 9.43 -42.78
N ILE A 282 30.25 9.13 -43.01
CA ILE A 282 29.12 9.93 -43.57
C ILE A 282 27.92 8.94 -43.54
N GLY A 283 26.66 9.24 -43.27
CA GLY A 283 25.83 10.43 -42.96
C GLY A 283 24.39 9.87 -42.83
N LEU A 284 23.37 10.51 -42.27
CA LEU A 284 22.91 11.89 -42.45
C LEU A 284 21.86 12.20 -41.37
N LEU A 285 21.81 13.45 -40.93
CA LEU A 285 20.75 14.04 -40.10
C LEU A 285 20.01 15.09 -40.95
N LEU A 286 18.76 15.43 -40.57
CA LEU A 286 17.87 16.51 -41.08
C LEU A 286 16.63 16.08 -41.90
N MET A 287 15.49 15.97 -41.21
CA MET A 287 14.14 16.34 -41.67
C MET A 287 13.22 16.40 -40.43
N GLY A 288 12.40 17.42 -40.19
CA GLY A 288 12.28 18.72 -40.86
C GLY A 288 11.28 19.61 -40.10
N THR A 289 11.37 20.93 -40.26
CA THR A 289 10.43 21.91 -39.68
C THR A 289 9.88 22.84 -40.75
N ALA A 290 8.57 23.10 -40.67
CA ALA A 290 7.81 24.16 -41.35
C ALA A 290 7.77 24.14 -42.90
N VAL A 291 6.63 23.70 -43.47
CA VAL A 291 5.76 24.52 -44.35
C VAL A 291 4.33 23.95 -44.31
N PHE A 292 3.39 24.61 -43.60
CA PHE A 292 1.99 24.65 -44.07
C PHE A 292 1.24 25.90 -43.58
N LEU A 293 1.64 27.05 -44.12
CA LEU A 293 0.87 28.29 -44.07
C LEU A 293 0.27 28.53 -45.45
N ARG A 294 -0.98 28.11 -45.69
CA ARG A 294 -1.79 28.69 -46.76
C ARG A 294 -3.28 28.67 -46.44
N ARG A 295 -3.82 29.88 -46.18
CA ARG A 295 -5.25 30.18 -46.20
C ARG A 295 -5.87 29.79 -47.54
N ARG A 296 -7.03 29.13 -47.51
CA ARG A 296 -8.32 29.76 -47.81
C ARG A 296 -9.42 29.10 -47.01
#